data_AF-A0A0P4WWJ3-F1
#
_entry.id   AF-A0A0P4WWJ3-F1
#
_cell.length_a   1.000
_cell.length_b   1.000
_cell.length_c   1.000
_cell.angle_alpha   90.00
_cell.angle_beta   90.00
_cell.angle_gamma   90.00
#
_symmetry.space_group_name_H-M   'P 1'
#
loop_
_entity.id
_entity.type
_entity.pdbx_description
1 polymer ?
#
loop_
_entity_poly.entity_id
_entity_poly.type
_entity_poly.pdbx_seq_one_letter_code
_entity_poly.pdbx_strand_id
1 'polypeptide(L)'
;MGFEVREREIISPIPAVLKVLEREKLTPHLLVSPQVESEFAHLLSNQTSPNCVVLGDAGNAFSFEALNKAFRALKTMPSPRLIALGRGKYYRHEGELHLDVGPFMSALEYATGVQAEVIGKPAKEFFKAALSDLGVSAEEAIMVGDDIEGDVGGAQGCGVAGVLVRTGKYTPSSETHPCITPAAVQDNLGCLVEALLLGGM
;
A
#
# COMPACT_ATOMS: atom_id res chain seq x y z
N MET A 1 -3.32 1.51 21.66
CA MET A 1 -4.26 0.52 21.11
C MET A 1 -4.34 -0.79 21.91
N GLY A 2 -3.44 -1.08 22.87
CA GLY A 2 -3.59 -2.24 23.77
C GLY A 2 -3.29 -3.61 23.14
N PHE A 3 -2.71 -3.64 21.93
CA PHE A 3 -2.27 -4.85 21.26
C PHE A 3 -0.76 -5.03 21.43
N GLU A 4 -0.33 -6.25 21.72
CA GLU A 4 1.07 -6.66 21.61
C GLU A 4 1.32 -7.14 20.18
N VAL A 5 2.16 -6.40 19.43
CA VAL A 5 2.52 -6.73 18.04
C VAL A 5 4.03 -6.77 17.94
N ARG A 6 4.55 -7.84 17.37
CA ARG A 6 5.98 -8.07 17.11
C ARG A 6 6.31 -7.56 15.72
N GLU A 7 7.52 -7.04 15.50
CA GLU A 7 7.94 -6.50 14.21
C GLU A 7 7.75 -7.49 13.04
N ARG A 8 8.01 -8.78 13.29
CA ARG A 8 7.80 -9.88 12.31
C ARG A 8 6.33 -10.12 11.91
N GLU A 9 5.37 -9.55 12.63
CA GLU A 9 3.94 -9.63 12.34
C GLU A 9 3.47 -8.44 11.49
N ILE A 10 4.37 -7.51 11.18
CA ILE A 10 4.10 -6.32 10.38
C ILE A 10 4.70 -6.53 8.99
N ILE A 11 3.83 -6.62 8.00
CA ILE A 11 4.22 -6.63 6.59
C ILE A 11 3.87 -5.26 6.00
N SER A 12 4.91 -4.52 5.58
CA SER A 12 4.76 -3.19 5.01
C SER A 12 5.35 -3.12 3.58
N PRO A 13 4.94 -2.15 2.75
CA PRO A 13 5.51 -1.98 1.42
C PRO A 13 6.98 -1.56 1.41
N ILE A 14 7.52 -1.04 2.52
CA ILE A 14 8.87 -0.47 2.55
C ILE A 14 9.95 -1.55 2.36
N PRO A 15 9.98 -2.66 3.14
CA PRO A 15 10.91 -3.76 2.90
C PRO A 15 10.83 -4.32 1.47
N ALA A 16 9.62 -4.35 0.88
CA ALA A 16 9.43 -4.81 -0.48
C ALA A 16 10.06 -3.85 -1.51
N VAL A 17 9.89 -2.53 -1.36
CA VAL A 17 10.54 -1.57 -2.27
C VAL A 17 12.06 -1.57 -2.08
N LEU A 18 12.57 -1.70 -0.85
CA LEU A 18 14.01 -1.74 -0.59
C LEU A 18 14.67 -2.91 -1.34
N LYS A 19 14.07 -4.11 -1.28
CA LYS A 19 14.53 -5.28 -2.05
C LYS A 19 14.57 -5.02 -3.56
N VAL A 20 13.58 -4.30 -4.11
CA VAL A 20 13.56 -3.92 -5.53
C VAL A 20 14.69 -2.94 -5.85
N LEU A 21 14.84 -1.88 -5.05
CA LEU A 21 15.87 -0.87 -5.24
C LEU A 21 17.29 -1.47 -5.17
N GLU A 22 17.53 -2.38 -4.23
CA GLU A 22 18.81 -3.07 -4.07
C GLU A 22 19.12 -4.01 -5.23
N ARG A 23 18.16 -4.89 -5.58
CA ARG A 23 18.30 -5.86 -6.68
C ARG A 23 18.63 -5.16 -8.00
N GLU A 24 17.99 -4.03 -8.24
CA GLU A 24 18.05 -3.30 -9.51
C GLU A 24 19.02 -2.12 -9.48
N LYS A 25 19.72 -1.93 -8.35
CA LYS A 25 20.72 -0.87 -8.13
C LYS A 25 20.16 0.53 -8.44
N LEU A 26 18.95 0.78 -7.95
CA LEU A 26 18.26 2.06 -8.11
C LEU A 26 18.60 3.01 -6.96
N THR A 27 18.73 4.29 -7.27
CA THR A 27 18.86 5.38 -6.31
C THR A 27 17.61 6.25 -6.41
N PRO A 28 16.75 6.25 -5.37
CA PRO A 28 15.47 6.94 -5.47
C PRO A 28 15.60 8.44 -5.15
N HIS A 29 14.81 9.24 -5.86
CA HIS A 29 14.31 10.50 -5.34
C HIS A 29 13.08 10.19 -4.48
N LEU A 30 13.17 10.42 -3.18
CA LEU A 30 12.12 10.07 -2.24
C LEU A 30 11.07 11.18 -2.14
N LEU A 31 9.80 10.77 -2.19
CA LEU A 31 8.67 11.55 -1.69
C LEU A 31 7.85 10.65 -0.78
N VAL A 32 8.28 10.57 0.48
CA VAL A 32 7.73 9.72 1.54
C VAL A 32 7.64 10.54 2.84
N SER A 33 7.01 9.99 3.87
CA SER A 33 7.00 10.62 5.19
C SER A 33 8.42 10.73 5.76
N PRO A 34 8.80 11.86 6.39
CA PRO A 34 10.10 12.01 7.06
C PRO A 34 10.41 10.92 8.09
N GLN A 35 9.37 10.29 8.66
CA GLN A 35 9.51 9.23 9.66
C GLN A 35 10.12 7.95 9.11
N VAL A 36 10.00 7.72 7.79
CA VAL A 36 10.48 6.49 7.12
C VAL A 36 11.67 6.73 6.21
N GLU A 37 12.14 7.97 6.06
CA GLU A 37 13.30 8.29 5.21
C GLU A 37 14.58 7.56 5.66
N SER A 38 14.74 7.32 6.97
CA SER A 38 15.89 6.62 7.53
C SER A 38 16.00 5.17 7.05
N GLU A 39 14.89 4.54 6.67
CA GLU A 39 14.87 3.17 6.11
C GLU A 39 15.57 3.10 4.73
N PHE A 40 15.74 4.23 4.05
CA PHE A 40 16.40 4.34 2.74
C PHE A 40 17.84 4.86 2.82
N ALA A 41 18.35 5.19 4.01
CA ALA A 41 19.60 5.92 4.17
C ALA A 41 20.81 5.22 3.54
N HIS A 42 20.88 3.89 3.59
CA HIS A 42 21.97 3.12 2.98
C HIS A 42 21.98 3.22 1.46
N LEU A 43 20.82 3.37 0.81
CA LEU A 43 20.70 3.54 -0.65
C LEU A 43 21.11 4.94 -1.11
N LEU A 44 20.95 5.95 -0.24
CA LEU A 44 21.27 7.35 -0.54
C LEU A 44 22.72 7.73 -0.23
N SER A 45 23.45 6.86 0.48
CA SER A 45 24.81 7.11 0.96
C SER A 45 25.86 7.35 -0.15
N ASN A 46 25.64 6.82 -1.35
CA ASN A 46 26.62 6.86 -2.44
C ASN A 46 26.55 8.11 -3.34
N GLN A 47 25.72 9.11 -3.01
CA GLN A 47 25.58 10.40 -3.73
C GLN A 47 25.47 10.31 -5.27
N THR A 48 24.90 9.23 -5.78
CA THR A 48 24.57 9.11 -7.20
C THR A 48 23.32 9.92 -7.53
N SER A 49 23.25 10.47 -8.74
CA SER A 49 22.04 11.13 -9.23
C SER A 49 20.86 10.16 -9.19
N PRO A 50 19.67 10.57 -8.70
CA PRO A 50 18.50 9.70 -8.69
C PRO A 50 18.14 9.15 -10.07
N ASN A 51 17.77 7.87 -10.14
CA ASN A 51 17.35 7.19 -11.37
C ASN A 51 15.93 6.59 -11.30
N CYS A 52 15.24 6.77 -10.17
CA CYS A 52 13.81 6.53 -10.03
C CYS A 52 13.19 7.53 -9.04
N VAL A 53 11.86 7.59 -8.98
CA VAL A 53 11.11 8.26 -7.90
C VAL A 53 10.39 7.19 -7.10
N VAL A 54 10.49 7.26 -5.78
CA VAL A 54 9.69 6.43 -4.86
C VAL A 54 8.70 7.33 -4.14
N LEU A 55 7.42 6.99 -4.25
CA LEU A 55 6.30 7.71 -3.70
C LEU A 55 5.62 6.86 -2.63
N GLY A 56 5.61 7.35 -1.39
CA GLY A 56 4.87 6.76 -0.27
C GLY A 56 3.93 7.79 0.33
N ASP A 57 3.15 7.40 1.34
CA ASP A 57 2.41 8.40 2.12
C ASP A 57 3.41 9.39 2.74
N ALA A 58 3.28 10.65 2.33
CA ALA A 58 4.13 11.75 2.76
C ALA A 58 3.35 12.77 3.60
N GLY A 59 2.05 12.57 3.84
CA GLY A 59 1.19 13.50 4.57
C GLY A 59 1.39 14.95 4.13
N ASN A 60 1.74 15.82 5.07
CA ASN A 60 1.99 17.24 4.81
C ASN A 60 3.21 17.53 3.90
N ALA A 61 4.09 16.55 3.68
CA ALA A 61 5.20 16.70 2.74
C ALA A 61 4.75 16.61 1.27
N PHE A 62 3.50 16.21 0.98
CA PHE A 62 2.88 16.38 -0.33
C PHE A 62 2.57 17.85 -0.64
N SER A 63 3.62 18.62 -0.88
CA SER A 63 3.55 20.01 -1.31
C SER A 63 3.66 20.13 -2.84
N PHE A 64 3.14 21.23 -3.38
CA PHE A 64 3.35 21.58 -4.79
C PHE A 64 4.84 21.62 -5.15
N GLU A 65 5.69 22.09 -4.23
CA GLU A 65 7.14 22.11 -4.43
C GLU A 65 7.71 20.69 -4.54
N ALA A 66 7.36 19.80 -3.62
CA ALA A 66 7.85 18.42 -3.59
C ALA A 66 7.41 17.64 -4.84
N LEU A 67 6.14 17.78 -5.24
CA LEU A 67 5.63 17.18 -6.48
C LEU A 67 6.37 17.71 -7.72
N ASN A 68 6.68 19.01 -7.77
CA ASN A 68 7.46 19.58 -8.87
C ASN A 68 8.90 19.04 -8.90
N LYS A 69 9.52 18.78 -7.74
CA LYS A 69 10.85 18.13 -7.67
C LYS A 69 10.80 16.71 -8.23
N ALA A 70 9.83 15.90 -7.79
CA ALA A 70 9.62 14.55 -8.29
C ALA A 70 9.31 14.53 -9.81
N PHE A 71 8.42 15.42 -10.27
CA PHE A 71 8.09 15.59 -11.68
C PHE A 71 9.32 15.90 -12.54
N ARG A 72 10.14 16.87 -12.13
CA ARG A 72 11.37 17.24 -12.85
C ARG A 72 12.37 16.10 -12.86
N ALA A 73 12.54 15.40 -11.73
CA ALA A 73 13.40 14.23 -11.65
C ALA A 73 13.01 13.18 -12.70
N LEU A 74 11.71 12.82 -12.77
CA LEU A 74 11.18 11.90 -13.79
C LEU A 74 11.42 12.41 -15.23
N LYS A 75 11.23 13.71 -15.49
CA LYS A 75 11.43 14.25 -16.85
C LYS A 75 12.89 14.25 -17.33
N THR A 76 13.85 14.31 -16.40
CA THR A 76 15.28 14.35 -16.75
C THR A 76 15.95 12.98 -16.80
N MET A 77 15.31 11.93 -16.26
CA MET A 77 15.85 10.57 -16.26
C MET A 77 15.81 9.97 -17.67
N PRO A 78 16.89 9.30 -18.14
CA PRO A 78 16.88 8.60 -19.43
C PRO A 78 15.87 7.45 -19.50
N SER A 79 15.58 6.82 -18.36
CA SER A 79 14.61 5.72 -18.23
C SER A 79 13.83 5.92 -16.93
N PRO A 80 12.85 6.83 -16.92
CA PRO A 80 12.17 7.22 -15.69
C PRO A 80 11.33 6.07 -15.14
N ARG A 81 11.41 5.88 -13.83
CA ARG A 81 10.58 4.94 -13.09
C ARG A 81 9.92 5.64 -11.93
N LEU A 82 8.61 5.47 -11.86
CA LEU A 82 7.79 5.92 -10.75
C LEU A 82 7.36 4.67 -9.98
N ILE A 83 7.79 4.54 -8.72
CA ILE A 83 7.46 3.42 -7.86
C ILE A 83 6.58 3.97 -6.73
N ALA A 84 5.37 3.44 -6.58
CA ALA A 84 4.44 3.85 -5.54
C ALA A 84 4.27 2.74 -4.49
N LEU A 85 4.34 3.11 -3.20
CA LEU A 85 4.17 2.17 -2.09
C LEU A 85 2.70 1.74 -1.90
N GLY A 86 1.77 2.45 -2.53
CA GLY A 86 0.35 2.11 -2.56
C GLY A 86 -0.37 2.88 -3.66
N ARG A 87 -1.66 2.61 -3.83
CA ARG A 87 -2.54 3.31 -4.76
C ARG A 87 -3.86 3.74 -4.13
N GLY A 88 -3.88 3.85 -2.80
CA GLY A 88 -5.08 4.22 -2.06
C GLY A 88 -5.59 5.59 -2.50
N LYS A 89 -6.91 5.72 -2.65
CA LYS A 89 -7.56 6.98 -3.06
C LYS A 89 -7.62 7.97 -1.90
N TYR A 90 -8.00 7.46 -0.73
CA TYR A 90 -8.18 8.18 0.51
C TYR A 90 -8.15 7.19 1.69
N TYR A 91 -8.03 7.73 2.91
CA TYR A 91 -8.21 7.02 4.16
C TYR A 91 -9.08 7.85 5.12
N ARG A 92 -9.63 7.20 6.16
CA ARG A 92 -10.39 7.87 7.21
C ARG A 92 -9.56 7.96 8.48
N HIS A 93 -9.45 9.16 9.05
CA HIS A 93 -8.79 9.40 10.32
C HIS A 93 -9.60 10.40 11.13
N GLU A 94 -9.83 10.10 12.41
CA GLU A 94 -10.63 10.96 13.33
C GLU A 94 -12.01 11.39 12.77
N GLY A 95 -12.62 10.55 11.93
CA GLY A 95 -13.93 10.80 11.32
C GLY A 95 -13.87 11.53 9.97
N GLU A 96 -12.73 12.12 9.61
CA GLU A 96 -12.54 12.86 8.36
C GLU A 96 -11.89 12.01 7.27
N LEU A 97 -12.14 12.38 6.01
CA LEU A 97 -11.51 11.76 4.84
C LEU A 97 -10.28 12.56 4.42
N HIS A 98 -9.16 11.87 4.27
CA HIS A 98 -7.89 12.43 3.84
C HIS A 98 -7.45 11.78 2.54
N LEU A 99 -6.83 12.56 1.65
CA LEU A 99 -6.20 12.00 0.45
C LEU A 99 -5.05 11.08 0.85
N ASP A 100 -4.95 9.97 0.13
CA ASP A 100 -3.86 9.01 0.27
C ASP A 100 -2.86 9.22 -0.91
N VAL A 101 -1.87 8.34 -1.07
CA VAL A 101 -0.81 8.45 -2.07
C VAL A 101 -1.31 8.42 -3.53
N GLY A 102 -2.44 7.76 -3.80
CA GLY A 102 -2.96 7.52 -5.16
C GLY A 102 -3.24 8.78 -5.99
N PRO A 103 -3.92 9.81 -5.44
CA PRO A 103 -4.06 11.11 -6.09
C PRO A 103 -2.73 11.75 -6.54
N PHE A 104 -1.71 11.70 -5.68
CA PHE A 104 -0.39 12.28 -5.98
C PHE A 104 0.39 11.45 -6.99
N MET A 105 0.29 10.12 -6.91
CA MET A 105 0.78 9.18 -7.92
C MET A 105 0.16 9.51 -9.28
N SER A 106 -1.17 9.60 -9.35
CA SER A 106 -1.91 9.89 -10.58
C SER A 106 -1.53 11.24 -11.18
N ALA A 107 -1.27 12.26 -10.36
CA ALA A 107 -0.82 13.56 -10.84
C ALA A 107 0.56 13.47 -11.53
N LEU A 108 1.50 12.70 -10.97
CA LEU A 108 2.79 12.46 -11.58
C LEU A 108 2.69 11.60 -12.84
N GLU A 109 1.87 10.53 -12.82
CA GLU A 109 1.62 9.71 -14.01
C GLU A 109 1.06 10.55 -15.16
N TYR A 110 0.04 11.36 -14.87
CA TYR A 110 -0.60 12.23 -15.84
C TYR A 110 0.38 13.26 -16.42
N ALA A 111 1.17 13.93 -15.56
CA ALA A 111 2.12 14.96 -16.00
C ALA A 111 3.31 14.39 -16.78
N THR A 112 3.74 13.17 -16.45
CA THR A 112 4.96 12.58 -17.02
C THR A 112 4.71 11.65 -18.19
N GLY A 113 3.55 10.98 -18.22
CA GLY A 113 3.27 9.82 -19.08
C GLY A 113 3.87 8.51 -18.56
N VAL A 114 4.56 8.53 -17.42
CA VAL A 114 5.21 7.35 -16.81
C VAL A 114 4.18 6.65 -15.92
N GLN A 115 3.89 5.39 -16.18
CA GLN A 115 3.00 4.58 -15.32
C GLN A 115 3.73 4.15 -14.05
N ALA A 116 3.04 4.18 -12.92
CA ALA A 116 3.59 3.81 -11.64
C ALA A 116 3.62 2.30 -11.43
N GLU A 117 4.75 1.79 -10.95
CA GLU A 117 4.89 0.45 -10.42
C GLU A 117 4.44 0.45 -8.96
N VAL A 118 3.35 -0.23 -8.64
CA VAL A 118 2.79 -0.22 -7.29
C VAL A 118 3.21 -1.47 -6.52
N ILE A 119 3.85 -1.27 -5.37
CA ILE A 119 4.40 -2.35 -4.53
C ILE A 119 3.37 -2.83 -3.49
N GLY A 120 2.50 -1.94 -3.00
CA GLY A 120 1.48 -2.26 -2.01
C GLY A 120 0.19 -2.82 -2.61
N LYS A 121 -0.81 -3.00 -1.75
CA LYS A 121 -2.17 -3.41 -2.14
C LYS A 121 -2.73 -2.51 -3.25
N PRO A 122 -3.46 -3.07 -4.23
CA PRO A 122 -3.85 -4.48 -4.41
C PRO A 122 -2.86 -5.31 -5.28
N ALA A 123 -1.57 -4.98 -5.32
CA ALA A 123 -0.60 -5.77 -6.07
C ALA A 123 -0.51 -7.22 -5.53
N LYS A 124 -0.53 -8.22 -6.41
CA LYS A 124 -0.54 -9.64 -6.02
C LYS A 124 0.72 -10.03 -5.26
N GLU A 125 1.83 -9.44 -5.66
CA GLU A 125 3.16 -9.61 -5.09
C GLU A 125 3.18 -9.24 -3.60
N PHE A 126 2.38 -8.24 -3.19
CA PHE A 126 2.24 -7.86 -1.79
C PHE A 126 1.62 -8.98 -0.94
N PHE A 127 0.50 -9.54 -1.40
CA PHE A 127 -0.18 -10.64 -0.69
C PHE A 127 0.66 -11.93 -0.72
N LYS A 128 1.31 -12.24 -1.84
CA LYS A 128 2.20 -13.40 -1.94
C LYS A 128 3.40 -13.29 -1.00
N ALA A 129 4.00 -12.11 -0.89
CA ALA A 129 5.07 -11.86 0.07
C ALA A 129 4.57 -12.05 1.49
N ALA A 130 3.38 -11.52 1.82
CA ALA A 130 2.76 -11.69 3.13
C ALA A 130 2.55 -13.17 3.50
N LEU A 131 1.98 -13.96 2.60
CA LEU A 131 1.78 -15.41 2.80
C LEU A 131 3.10 -16.15 2.98
N SER A 132 4.11 -15.81 2.16
CA SER A 132 5.44 -16.41 2.25
C SER A 132 6.14 -16.10 3.57
N ASP A 133 6.04 -14.86 4.05
CA ASP A 133 6.66 -14.43 5.32
C ASP A 133 5.96 -15.08 6.52
N LEU A 134 4.63 -15.28 6.44
CA LEU A 134 3.83 -16.01 7.43
C LEU A 134 4.01 -17.54 7.36
N GLY A 135 4.51 -18.07 6.24
CA GLY A 135 4.67 -19.50 6.03
C GLY A 135 3.35 -20.26 5.88
N VAL A 136 2.30 -19.61 5.37
CA VAL A 136 0.95 -20.19 5.21
C VAL A 136 0.51 -20.16 3.75
N SER A 137 -0.37 -21.08 3.38
CA SER A 137 -1.05 -21.07 2.08
C SER A 137 -2.18 -20.03 2.02
N ALA A 138 -2.69 -19.74 0.83
CA ALA A 138 -3.78 -18.77 0.68
C ALA A 138 -5.08 -19.26 1.32
N GLU A 139 -5.30 -20.58 1.33
CA GLU A 139 -6.45 -21.28 1.90
C GLU A 139 -6.44 -21.25 3.44
N GLU A 140 -5.28 -21.04 4.06
CA GLU A 140 -5.10 -20.95 5.51
C GLU A 140 -5.17 -19.50 6.02
N ALA A 141 -5.40 -18.52 5.12
CA ALA A 141 -5.35 -17.10 5.44
C ALA A 141 -6.67 -16.39 5.10
N ILE A 142 -6.95 -15.34 5.88
CA ILE A 142 -8.04 -14.40 5.62
C ILE A 142 -7.45 -12.99 5.62
N MET A 143 -7.77 -12.21 4.59
CA MET A 143 -7.52 -10.77 4.55
C MET A 143 -8.71 -10.04 5.15
N VAL A 144 -8.47 -9.21 6.16
CA VAL A 144 -9.51 -8.37 6.78
C VAL A 144 -9.20 -6.92 6.47
N GLY A 145 -10.18 -6.19 5.92
CA GLY A 145 -9.95 -4.80 5.50
C GLY A 145 -11.23 -4.00 5.30
N ASP A 146 -11.08 -2.69 5.22
CA ASP A 146 -12.16 -1.73 4.97
C ASP A 146 -12.23 -1.27 3.51
N ASP A 147 -11.22 -1.63 2.71
CA ASP A 147 -11.10 -1.29 1.30
C ASP A 147 -11.51 -2.47 0.41
N ILE A 148 -12.69 -2.40 -0.21
CA ILE A 148 -13.21 -3.47 -1.07
C ILE A 148 -12.30 -3.77 -2.27
N GLU A 149 -11.66 -2.75 -2.85
CA GLU A 149 -10.79 -2.93 -4.01
C GLU A 149 -9.37 -3.30 -3.57
N GLY A 150 -8.82 -2.54 -2.62
CA GLY A 150 -7.45 -2.67 -2.14
C GLY A 150 -7.20 -3.94 -1.34
N ASP A 151 -8.07 -4.22 -0.37
CA ASP A 151 -7.88 -5.31 0.59
C ASP A 151 -8.53 -6.59 0.10
N VAL A 152 -9.86 -6.56 -0.06
CA VAL A 152 -10.65 -7.75 -0.40
C VAL A 152 -10.35 -8.20 -1.82
N GLY A 153 -10.50 -7.32 -2.81
CA GLY A 153 -10.22 -7.63 -4.21
C GLY A 153 -8.77 -8.05 -4.45
N GLY A 154 -7.82 -7.34 -3.83
CA GLY A 154 -6.40 -7.67 -3.90
C GLY A 154 -6.07 -9.08 -3.36
N ALA A 155 -6.63 -9.43 -2.20
CA ALA A 155 -6.45 -10.73 -1.57
C ALA A 155 -7.08 -11.87 -2.40
N GLN A 156 -8.30 -11.67 -2.89
CA GLN A 156 -9.00 -12.64 -3.73
C GLN A 156 -8.26 -12.93 -5.03
N GLY A 157 -7.58 -11.92 -5.60
CA GLY A 157 -6.69 -12.09 -6.75
C GLY A 157 -5.53 -13.06 -6.53
N CYS A 158 -5.27 -13.45 -5.28
CA CYS A 158 -4.26 -14.40 -4.83
C CYS A 158 -4.85 -15.67 -4.19
N GLY A 159 -6.17 -15.86 -4.21
CA GLY A 159 -6.85 -17.00 -3.59
C GLY A 159 -7.10 -16.86 -2.09
N VAL A 160 -6.76 -15.72 -1.49
CA VAL A 160 -7.00 -15.47 -0.06
C VAL A 160 -8.45 -15.00 0.12
N ALA A 161 -9.16 -15.56 1.09
CA ALA A 161 -10.50 -15.12 1.43
C ALA A 161 -10.46 -13.68 1.98
N GLY A 162 -11.28 -12.78 1.41
CA GLY A 162 -11.35 -11.39 1.86
C GLY A 162 -12.61 -11.12 2.68
N VAL A 163 -12.45 -10.62 3.90
CA VAL A 163 -13.54 -10.17 4.79
C VAL A 163 -13.54 -8.64 4.84
N LEU A 164 -14.70 -8.06 4.54
CA LEU A 164 -14.91 -6.62 4.60
C LEU A 164 -15.40 -6.22 5.99
N VAL A 165 -14.79 -5.19 6.60
CA VAL A 165 -15.32 -4.59 7.84
C VAL A 165 -15.99 -3.25 7.57
N ARG A 166 -17.05 -2.92 8.34
CA ARG A 166 -17.81 -1.66 8.19
C ARG A 166 -17.15 -0.42 8.82
N THR A 167 -15.95 -0.57 9.37
CA THR A 167 -15.14 0.54 9.87
C THR A 167 -14.35 1.21 8.75
N GLY A 168 -13.83 2.44 8.96
CA GLY A 168 -12.86 3.08 8.07
C GLY A 168 -13.44 3.60 6.73
N LYS A 169 -12.90 3.14 5.60
CA LYS A 169 -13.26 3.53 4.22
C LYS A 169 -14.56 2.92 3.71
N TYR A 170 -15.12 1.95 4.43
CA TYR A 170 -16.34 1.27 4.04
C TYR A 170 -17.46 2.23 3.66
N THR A 171 -18.23 1.84 2.66
CA THR A 171 -19.49 2.48 2.26
C THR A 171 -20.54 1.39 2.01
N PRO A 172 -21.85 1.68 2.08
CA PRO A 172 -22.88 0.71 1.72
C PRO A 172 -22.72 0.13 0.31
N SER A 173 -22.17 0.91 -0.64
CA SER A 173 -21.83 0.45 -1.99
C SER A 173 -20.70 -0.59 -2.04
N SER A 174 -19.86 -0.67 -1.00
CA SER A 174 -18.79 -1.67 -0.92
C SER A 174 -19.32 -3.10 -0.85
N GLU A 175 -20.50 -3.33 -0.26
CA GLU A 175 -21.12 -4.67 -0.20
C GLU A 175 -21.76 -5.10 -1.51
N THR A 176 -22.13 -4.12 -2.33
CA THR A 176 -22.80 -4.33 -3.63
C THR A 176 -21.86 -4.07 -4.79
N HIS A 177 -20.55 -4.15 -4.55
CA HIS A 177 -19.53 -3.91 -5.57
C HIS A 177 -19.73 -4.86 -6.77
N PRO A 178 -19.69 -4.35 -8.02
CA PRO A 178 -20.14 -5.12 -9.19
C PRO A 178 -19.28 -6.34 -9.53
N CYS A 179 -18.00 -6.33 -9.12
CA CYS A 179 -17.02 -7.35 -9.51
C CYS A 179 -16.34 -8.06 -8.33
N ILE A 180 -16.58 -7.61 -7.08
CA ILE A 180 -15.86 -8.11 -5.90
C ILE A 180 -16.92 -8.45 -4.86
N THR A 181 -16.91 -9.69 -4.39
CA THR A 181 -17.84 -10.17 -3.37
C THR A 181 -17.03 -10.68 -2.19
N PRO A 182 -17.08 -10.01 -1.02
CA PRO A 182 -16.33 -10.47 0.15
C PRO A 182 -16.86 -11.83 0.64
N ALA A 183 -16.00 -12.62 1.26
CA ALA A 183 -16.37 -13.90 1.88
C ALA A 183 -17.32 -13.70 3.07
N ALA A 184 -17.14 -12.60 3.81
CA ALA A 184 -18.05 -12.15 4.84
C ALA A 184 -17.98 -10.62 4.98
N VAL A 185 -19.02 -10.04 5.58
CA VAL A 185 -19.04 -8.64 6.00
C VAL A 185 -19.29 -8.59 7.50
N GLN A 186 -18.47 -7.85 8.24
CA GLN A 186 -18.54 -7.72 9.70
C GLN A 186 -18.55 -6.26 10.13
N ASP A 187 -19.16 -5.95 11.27
CA ASP A 187 -19.23 -4.56 11.74
C ASP A 187 -17.85 -3.99 12.09
N ASN A 188 -16.98 -4.83 12.66
CA ASN A 188 -15.61 -4.48 13.02
C ASN A 188 -14.76 -5.77 13.22
N LEU A 189 -13.46 -5.59 13.49
CA LEU A 189 -12.53 -6.70 13.73
C LEU A 189 -12.93 -7.58 14.93
N GLY A 190 -13.49 -7.00 15.99
CA GLY A 190 -13.94 -7.74 17.17
C GLY A 190 -15.07 -8.73 16.85
N CYS A 191 -16.09 -8.27 16.11
CA CYS A 191 -17.19 -9.12 15.66
C CYS A 191 -16.71 -10.30 14.80
N LEU A 192 -15.71 -10.07 13.93
CA LEU A 192 -15.10 -11.14 13.15
C LEU A 192 -14.41 -12.18 14.03
N VAL A 193 -13.60 -11.73 15.00
CA VAL A 193 -12.87 -12.63 15.90
C VAL A 193 -13.86 -13.49 16.71
N GLU A 194 -14.93 -12.88 17.22
CA GLU A 194 -16.00 -13.61 17.93
C GLU A 194 -16.65 -14.67 17.03
N ALA A 195 -17.00 -14.31 15.78
CA ALA A 195 -17.59 -15.24 14.82
C ALA A 195 -16.66 -16.43 14.52
N LEU A 196 -15.36 -16.18 14.34
CA LEU A 196 -14.36 -17.24 14.10
C LEU A 196 -14.24 -18.20 15.28
N LEU A 197 -14.18 -17.67 16.50
CA LEU A 197 -14.04 -18.48 17.72
C LEU A 197 -15.29 -19.33 18.01
N LEU A 198 -16.45 -18.90 17.55
CA LEU A 198 -17.72 -19.62 17.70
C LEU A 198 -18.05 -20.57 16.52
N GLY A 199 -17.18 -20.66 15.50
CA GLY A 199 -17.39 -21.50 14.32
C GLY A 199 -18.45 -20.98 13.35
N GLY A 200 -18.69 -19.67 13.35
CA GLY A 200 -19.78 -19.01 12.61
C GLY A 200 -19.42 -18.46 11.23
N MET A 201 -18.30 -18.89 10.62
CA MET A 201 -17.94 -18.57 9.24
C MET A 201 -17.65 -19.82 8.43
#